data_AF-A0A7R9KY62-F1
#
_entry.id   AF-A0A7R9KY62-F1
#
_cell.length_a   1.000
_cell.length_b   1.000
_cell.length_c   1.000
_cell.angle_alpha   90.00
_cell.angle_beta   90.00
_cell.angle_gamma   90.00
#
_symmetry.space_group_name_H-M   'P 1'
#
loop_
_entity.id
_entity.type
_entity.pdbx_description
1 polymer ?
#
loop_
_entity_poly.entity_id
_entity_poly.type
_entity_poly.pdbx_seq_one_letter_code
_entity_poly.pdbx_strand_id
1 'polypeptide(L)'
;MRAGPAPNEVVSVELFPRDNAKTHQTSQYEIVNNINPSLVIRRGDPFYIALRLNGQYDQSRDKIRLEFMFGARPQIGKGTLIYLPISNNKDFTKDSSKWDARTHHIEGNQLTIHVHIPANVAVDDGVFLPDETKRREYVLNDVGKIYIGSHSKPKGRQWIYGQFADSVLPAVMFMMDKTRLDYTARSNPVKVVRSVAAMVNSHDDNGLLVGNWSGNYNDGNAPWQWTGSAPIFEQYLRNNGEPIKFGQCWVFAGSTTTMSRALGIPARTITNFVSAHDTDDSLTVDKFFTREGEPISDVNSDSIWNFHVWTDVWMSRPDLPPGYGGWQVIDATPQESSDVSGLYQTGPASLEAIRKGEVGLAYDVPFVFAEVNSDVVHWQLDETSELGWRKIKTNKY
;
A
#
# COMPACT_ATOMS: atom_id res chain seq x y z
N MET A 1 20.63 -45.32 -33.96
CA MET A 1 20.08 -44.80 -32.69
C MET A 1 18.57 -44.93 -32.76
N ARG A 2 17.92 -45.71 -31.86
CA ARG A 2 16.46 -45.67 -31.76
C ARG A 2 16.12 -44.34 -31.06
N ALA A 3 15.37 -43.47 -31.74
CA ALA A 3 14.81 -42.30 -31.09
C ALA A 3 14.02 -42.78 -29.86
N GLY A 4 14.27 -42.17 -28.70
CA GLY A 4 13.48 -42.43 -27.50
C GLY A 4 12.00 -42.14 -27.76
N PRO A 5 11.08 -42.64 -26.90
CA PRO A 5 9.68 -42.26 -26.98
C PRO A 5 9.54 -40.73 -26.96
N ALA A 6 8.64 -40.20 -27.78
CA ALA A 6 8.37 -38.77 -27.81
C ALA A 6 7.91 -38.29 -26.42
N PRO A 7 8.40 -37.13 -25.93
CA PRO A 7 8.00 -36.60 -24.64
C PRO A 7 6.53 -36.20 -24.66
N ASN A 8 5.87 -36.33 -23.51
CA ASN A 8 4.51 -35.87 -23.30
C ASN A 8 4.49 -34.33 -23.37
N GLU A 9 3.47 -33.73 -23.99
CA GLU A 9 3.35 -32.27 -24.16
C GLU A 9 2.13 -31.74 -23.40
N VAL A 10 2.24 -30.53 -22.85
CA VAL A 10 1.12 -29.84 -22.20
C VAL A 10 0.22 -29.25 -23.28
N VAL A 11 -1.03 -29.72 -23.33
CA VAL A 11 -2.08 -29.26 -24.25
C VAL A 11 -2.79 -28.03 -23.70
N SER A 12 -3.06 -28.00 -22.39
CA SER A 12 -3.74 -26.87 -21.75
C SER A 12 -3.43 -26.80 -20.25
N VAL A 13 -3.53 -25.60 -19.71
CA VAL A 13 -3.44 -25.31 -18.27
C VAL A 13 -4.72 -24.61 -17.82
N GLU A 14 -5.36 -25.14 -16.78
CA GLU A 14 -6.49 -24.51 -16.10
C GLU A 14 -6.03 -24.02 -14.72
N LEU A 15 -6.39 -22.78 -14.38
CA LEU A 15 -5.94 -22.10 -13.16
C LEU A 15 -7.04 -22.01 -12.09
N PHE A 16 -8.25 -22.47 -12.38
CA PHE A 16 -9.41 -22.44 -11.49
C PHE A 16 -9.60 -21.08 -10.77
N PRO A 17 -9.59 -19.94 -11.49
CA PRO A 17 -9.50 -18.62 -10.87
C PRO A 17 -10.62 -18.37 -9.87
N ARG A 18 -11.86 -18.75 -10.20
CA ARG A 18 -13.03 -18.54 -9.33
C ARG A 18 -13.02 -19.44 -8.09
N ASP A 19 -12.54 -20.67 -8.19
CA ASP A 19 -12.53 -21.60 -7.06
C ASP A 19 -11.38 -21.32 -6.11
N ASN A 20 -10.18 -21.07 -6.65
CA ASN A 20 -9.06 -20.59 -5.85
C ASN A 20 -9.42 -19.25 -5.17
N ALA A 21 -10.12 -18.34 -5.83
CA ALA A 21 -10.44 -17.06 -5.23
C ALA A 21 -11.35 -17.14 -3.99
N LYS A 22 -12.14 -18.21 -3.84
CA LYS A 22 -12.96 -18.44 -2.62
C LYS A 22 -12.06 -18.71 -1.41
N THR A 23 -11.07 -19.59 -1.55
CA THR A 23 -10.16 -19.96 -0.45
C THR A 23 -9.19 -18.82 -0.12
N HIS A 24 -8.75 -18.07 -1.13
CA HIS A 24 -7.85 -16.95 -0.98
C HIS A 24 -8.54 -15.62 -0.58
N GLN A 25 -9.86 -15.60 -0.42
CA GLN A 25 -10.63 -14.38 -0.13
C GLN A 25 -10.35 -13.25 -1.14
N THR A 26 -10.38 -13.62 -2.43
CA THR A 26 -10.15 -12.74 -3.58
C THR A 26 -11.31 -12.82 -4.59
N SER A 27 -12.42 -13.49 -4.24
CA SER A 27 -13.59 -13.63 -5.12
C SER A 27 -14.31 -12.32 -5.42
N GLN A 28 -14.08 -11.28 -4.59
CA GLN A 28 -14.69 -9.97 -4.76
C GLN A 28 -14.05 -9.17 -5.91
N TYR A 29 -12.78 -9.40 -6.25
CA TYR A 29 -12.15 -8.72 -7.38
C TYR A 29 -12.90 -9.04 -8.67
N GLU A 30 -13.45 -8.02 -9.33
CA GLU A 30 -14.28 -8.19 -10.53
C GLU A 30 -13.52 -8.90 -11.65
N ILE A 31 -12.20 -8.68 -11.74
CA ILE A 31 -11.33 -9.34 -12.73
C ILE A 31 -11.31 -10.88 -12.62
N VAL A 32 -11.64 -11.45 -11.46
CA VAL A 32 -11.77 -12.90 -11.25
C VAL A 32 -13.07 -13.44 -11.86
N ASN A 33 -14.07 -12.58 -12.02
CA ASN A 33 -15.41 -12.95 -12.48
C ASN A 33 -15.65 -12.65 -13.97
N ASN A 34 -14.73 -11.92 -14.62
CA ASN A 34 -14.77 -11.58 -16.05
C ASN A 34 -14.86 -12.81 -16.98
N ILE A 35 -15.18 -12.55 -18.26
CA ILE A 35 -15.25 -13.57 -19.31
C ILE A 35 -13.91 -14.32 -19.44
N ASN A 36 -12.80 -13.57 -19.37
CA ASN A 36 -11.44 -14.10 -19.28
C ASN A 36 -10.91 -13.82 -17.86
N PRO A 37 -11.18 -14.71 -16.90
CA PRO A 37 -10.91 -14.45 -15.49
C PRO A 37 -9.41 -14.49 -15.19
N SER A 38 -8.93 -13.48 -14.45
CA SER A 38 -7.57 -13.46 -13.91
C SER A 38 -7.50 -14.23 -12.60
N LEU A 39 -6.44 -15.02 -12.41
CA LEU A 39 -6.15 -15.64 -11.11
C LEU A 39 -5.61 -14.58 -10.14
N VAL A 40 -6.31 -14.36 -9.03
CA VAL A 40 -5.84 -13.50 -7.92
C VAL A 40 -5.76 -14.36 -6.67
N ILE A 41 -4.56 -14.53 -6.13
CA ILE A 41 -4.29 -15.38 -4.96
C ILE A 41 -3.43 -14.64 -3.95
N ARG A 42 -3.46 -15.09 -2.70
CA ARG A 42 -2.64 -14.57 -1.60
C ARG A 42 -1.52 -15.55 -1.29
N ARG A 43 -0.31 -15.03 -1.05
CA ARG A 43 0.84 -15.81 -0.60
C ARG A 43 0.54 -16.53 0.72
N GLY A 44 1.20 -17.66 0.98
CA GLY A 44 1.01 -18.45 2.21
C GLY A 44 -0.09 -19.50 2.13
N ASP A 45 -1.06 -19.31 1.23
CA ASP A 45 -2.11 -20.27 0.97
C ASP A 45 -1.83 -21.07 -0.30
N PRO A 46 -2.17 -22.37 -0.33
CA PRO A 46 -1.99 -23.19 -1.52
C PRO A 46 -3.18 -23.06 -2.48
N PHE A 47 -2.94 -23.30 -3.76
CA PHE A 47 -3.93 -23.18 -4.84
C PHE A 47 -3.85 -24.36 -5.81
N TYR A 48 -4.93 -24.59 -6.55
CA TYR A 48 -5.02 -25.68 -7.52
C TYR A 48 -4.76 -25.20 -8.94
N ILE A 49 -4.13 -26.06 -9.74
CA ILE A 49 -4.05 -25.95 -11.20
C ILE A 49 -4.34 -27.32 -11.81
N ALA A 50 -4.78 -27.36 -13.07
CA ALA A 50 -4.86 -28.60 -13.83
C ALA A 50 -4.08 -28.52 -15.13
N LEU A 51 -3.40 -29.62 -15.46
CA LEU A 51 -2.70 -29.81 -16.72
C LEU A 51 -3.41 -30.89 -17.52
N ARG A 52 -3.58 -30.65 -18.81
CA ARG A 52 -3.95 -31.69 -19.78
C ARG A 52 -2.75 -31.99 -20.64
N LEU A 53 -2.39 -33.26 -20.77
CA LEU A 53 -1.29 -33.73 -21.60
C LEU A 53 -1.80 -34.34 -22.91
N ASN A 54 -0.93 -34.41 -23.93
CA ASN A 54 -1.27 -35.03 -25.22
C ASN A 54 -1.31 -36.58 -25.14
N GLY A 55 -0.67 -37.17 -24.13
CA GLY A 55 -0.72 -38.60 -23.83
C GLY A 55 -0.97 -38.90 -22.35
N GLN A 56 -1.16 -40.18 -22.03
CA GLN A 56 -1.34 -40.67 -20.66
C GLN A 56 -0.15 -40.27 -19.79
N TYR A 57 -0.42 -39.80 -18.56
CA TYR A 57 0.64 -39.48 -17.61
C TYR A 57 1.17 -40.74 -16.93
N ASP A 58 2.46 -41.03 -17.10
CA ASP A 58 3.13 -42.11 -16.38
C ASP A 58 4.06 -41.53 -15.32
N GLN A 59 3.66 -41.66 -14.05
CA GLN A 59 4.40 -41.14 -12.90
C GLN A 59 5.86 -41.65 -12.79
N SER A 60 6.11 -42.88 -13.27
CA SER A 60 7.43 -43.49 -13.21
C SER A 60 8.39 -42.89 -14.24
N ARG A 61 7.84 -42.43 -15.38
CA ARG A 61 8.59 -42.06 -16.57
C ARG A 61 8.56 -40.56 -16.87
N ASP A 62 7.41 -39.93 -16.67
CA ASP A 62 7.16 -38.53 -17.00
C ASP A 62 7.50 -37.63 -15.81
N LYS A 63 8.38 -36.65 -16.05
CA LYS A 63 8.79 -35.65 -15.05
C LYS A 63 8.28 -34.28 -15.46
N ILE A 64 7.43 -33.70 -14.63
CA ILE A 64 6.84 -32.39 -14.85
C ILE A 64 7.32 -31.45 -13.76
N ARG A 65 7.63 -30.21 -14.14
CA ARG A 65 7.89 -29.11 -13.23
C ARG A 65 7.09 -27.89 -13.66
N LEU A 66 6.72 -27.07 -12.70
CA LEU A 66 6.15 -25.75 -12.95
C LEU A 66 7.27 -24.72 -12.99
N GLU A 67 7.10 -23.68 -13.79
CA GLU A 67 8.04 -22.56 -13.88
C GLU A 67 7.29 -21.26 -13.57
N PHE A 68 7.68 -20.59 -12.48
CA PHE A 68 7.16 -19.28 -12.12
C PHE A 68 8.22 -18.22 -12.39
N MET A 69 7.82 -17.14 -13.06
CA MET A 69 8.72 -16.07 -13.50
C MET A 69 8.10 -14.71 -13.21
N PHE A 70 8.90 -13.81 -12.64
CA PHE A 70 8.47 -12.45 -12.31
C PHE A 70 9.47 -11.43 -12.84
N GLY A 71 8.94 -10.37 -13.47
CA GLY A 71 9.72 -9.26 -14.01
C GLY A 71 10.50 -9.56 -15.29
N ALA A 72 11.12 -8.52 -15.84
CA ALA A 72 11.79 -8.57 -17.14
C ALA A 72 13.06 -9.44 -17.17
N ARG A 73 13.67 -9.71 -16.00
CA ARG A 73 14.87 -10.55 -15.86
C ARG A 73 14.75 -11.51 -14.67
N PRO A 74 13.98 -12.60 -14.80
CA PRO A 74 13.79 -13.61 -13.75
C PRO A 74 15.12 -14.28 -13.35
N GLN A 75 15.38 -14.44 -12.05
CA GLN A 75 16.62 -15.01 -11.52
C GLN A 75 16.35 -15.89 -10.29
N ILE A 76 17.00 -17.07 -10.25
CA ILE A 76 16.88 -18.02 -9.14
C ILE A 76 17.36 -17.38 -7.84
N GLY A 77 18.54 -16.76 -7.84
CA GLY A 77 19.13 -16.15 -6.64
C GLY A 77 18.34 -14.99 -6.05
N LYS A 78 17.42 -14.40 -6.83
CA LYS A 78 16.53 -13.32 -6.39
C LYS A 78 15.12 -13.80 -6.01
N GLY A 79 14.84 -15.10 -6.17
CA GLY A 79 13.51 -15.66 -5.98
C GLY A 79 12.49 -15.22 -7.04
N THR A 80 12.93 -14.66 -8.18
CA THR A 80 12.05 -14.21 -9.27
C THR A 80 11.92 -15.24 -10.40
N LEU A 81 12.70 -16.33 -10.34
CA LEU A 81 12.56 -17.52 -11.18
C LEU A 81 12.53 -18.77 -10.28
N ILE A 82 11.43 -19.51 -10.34
CA ILE A 82 11.22 -20.72 -9.54
C ILE A 82 10.96 -21.91 -10.46
N TYR A 83 11.81 -22.93 -10.34
CA TYR A 83 11.56 -24.26 -10.91
C TYR A 83 10.99 -25.15 -9.82
N LEU A 84 9.77 -25.64 -10.01
CA LEU A 84 9.04 -26.39 -9.01
C LEU A 84 8.68 -27.79 -9.53
N PRO A 85 9.52 -28.81 -9.29
CA PRO A 85 9.19 -30.20 -9.60
C PRO A 85 7.93 -30.62 -8.86
N ILE A 86 7.05 -31.36 -9.53
CA ILE A 86 5.83 -31.86 -8.92
C ILE A 86 6.14 -33.20 -8.26
N SER A 87 5.90 -33.26 -6.94
CA SER A 87 5.98 -34.50 -6.19
C SER A 87 4.70 -35.32 -6.36
N ASN A 88 4.80 -36.64 -6.20
CA ASN A 88 3.62 -37.52 -6.22
C ASN A 88 3.22 -38.00 -4.82
N ASN A 89 3.68 -37.28 -3.80
CA ASN A 89 3.34 -37.57 -2.43
C ASN A 89 1.92 -37.06 -2.13
N LYS A 90 1.23 -37.74 -1.20
CA LYS A 90 -0.10 -37.31 -0.77
C LYS A 90 -0.07 -35.96 -0.06
N ASP A 91 1.01 -35.64 0.62
CA ASP A 91 1.18 -34.42 1.40
C ASP A 91 2.31 -33.57 0.83
N PHE A 92 2.31 -32.27 1.19
CA PHE A 92 3.48 -31.42 0.94
C PHE A 92 4.67 -31.98 1.72
N THR A 93 5.82 -32.02 1.06
CA THR A 93 7.05 -32.61 1.60
C THR A 93 8.01 -31.59 2.18
N LYS A 94 7.84 -30.32 1.80
CA LYS A 94 8.68 -29.24 2.26
C LYS A 94 7.99 -28.48 3.38
N ASP A 95 8.83 -27.81 4.17
CA ASP A 95 8.38 -26.85 5.17
C ASP A 95 7.53 -25.72 4.54
N SER A 96 6.58 -25.17 5.30
CA SER A 96 5.65 -24.14 4.84
C SER A 96 6.33 -22.84 4.39
N SER A 97 7.60 -22.63 4.75
CA SER A 97 8.47 -21.53 4.29
C SER A 97 9.10 -21.76 2.91
N LYS A 98 8.73 -22.84 2.19
CA LYS A 98 9.29 -23.19 0.88
C LYS A 98 8.21 -23.49 -0.14
N TRP A 99 8.48 -23.15 -1.40
CA TRP A 99 7.63 -23.57 -2.53
C TRP A 99 7.57 -25.09 -2.64
N ASP A 100 6.36 -25.62 -2.71
CA ASP A 100 6.11 -27.04 -2.92
C ASP A 100 4.97 -27.28 -3.92
N ALA A 101 5.03 -28.41 -4.62
CA ALA A 101 3.96 -28.84 -5.52
C ALA A 101 3.77 -30.34 -5.40
N ARG A 102 2.50 -30.75 -5.40
CA ARG A 102 2.14 -32.16 -5.37
C ARG A 102 1.01 -32.46 -6.32
N THR A 103 1.03 -33.67 -6.86
CA THR A 103 -0.10 -34.21 -7.59
C THR A 103 -1.25 -34.48 -6.60
N HIS A 104 -2.40 -33.86 -6.86
CA HIS A 104 -3.61 -34.04 -6.07
C HIS A 104 -4.50 -35.14 -6.65
N HIS A 105 -4.68 -35.14 -7.97
CA HIS A 105 -5.47 -36.12 -8.69
C HIS A 105 -4.87 -36.40 -10.08
N ILE A 106 -4.94 -37.65 -10.52
CA ILE A 106 -4.52 -38.08 -11.86
C ILE A 106 -5.67 -38.85 -12.48
N GLU A 107 -6.11 -38.43 -13.66
CA GLU A 107 -7.08 -39.14 -14.46
C GLU A 107 -6.61 -39.20 -15.91
N GLY A 108 -5.97 -40.32 -16.25
CA GLY A 108 -5.43 -40.57 -17.57
C GLY A 108 -4.37 -39.55 -18.02
N ASN A 109 -4.76 -38.61 -18.88
CA ASN A 109 -3.89 -37.52 -19.36
C ASN A 109 -4.12 -36.19 -18.63
N GLN A 110 -4.95 -36.16 -17.59
CA GLN A 110 -5.21 -34.97 -16.78
C GLN A 110 -4.58 -35.09 -15.40
N LEU A 111 -3.91 -34.02 -14.96
CA LEU A 111 -3.34 -33.91 -13.62
C LEU A 111 -3.91 -32.68 -12.95
N THR A 112 -4.48 -32.85 -11.75
CA THR A 112 -4.73 -31.74 -10.83
C THR A 112 -3.55 -31.65 -9.87
N ILE A 113 -2.96 -30.47 -9.76
CA ILE A 113 -1.78 -30.19 -8.94
C ILE A 113 -2.18 -29.18 -7.87
N HIS A 114 -1.72 -29.44 -6.65
CA HIS A 114 -1.84 -28.51 -5.54
C HIS A 114 -0.48 -27.85 -5.31
N VAL A 115 -0.45 -26.53 -5.39
CA VAL A 115 0.77 -25.73 -5.33
C VAL A 115 0.76 -24.91 -4.04
N HIS A 116 1.79 -25.06 -3.23
CA HIS A 116 2.01 -24.26 -2.04
C HIS A 116 2.94 -23.09 -2.36
N ILE A 117 2.44 -21.86 -2.18
CA ILE A 117 3.23 -20.63 -2.21
C ILE A 117 3.56 -20.27 -0.78
N PRO A 118 4.83 -20.19 -0.39
CA PRO A 118 5.14 -19.94 0.99
C PRO A 118 4.78 -18.50 1.38
N ALA A 119 4.38 -18.29 2.63
CA ALA A 119 4.05 -16.94 3.13
C ALA A 119 5.25 -16.01 3.00
N ASN A 120 6.44 -16.61 3.08
CA ASN A 120 7.73 -15.98 2.92
C ASN A 120 8.29 -15.99 1.49
N VAL A 121 7.45 -15.83 0.45
CA VAL A 121 7.97 -15.30 -0.82
C VAL A 121 8.65 -13.95 -0.50
N ALA A 122 9.96 -14.08 -0.28
CA ALA A 122 10.97 -13.28 0.43
C ALA A 122 10.94 -13.04 1.97
N VAL A 123 9.82 -12.94 2.72
CA VAL A 123 9.76 -12.88 4.22
C VAL A 123 8.35 -13.28 4.70
N ASP A 124 8.19 -13.95 5.86
CA ASP A 124 6.90 -14.30 6.51
C ASP A 124 5.83 -13.21 6.30
N ASP A 125 4.54 -13.57 6.32
CA ASP A 125 3.47 -12.60 6.02
C ASP A 125 3.47 -11.41 7.00
N GLY A 126 4.24 -10.38 6.63
CA GLY A 126 4.50 -9.23 7.48
C GLY A 126 3.27 -8.35 7.67
N VAL A 127 2.14 -8.66 7.02
CA VAL A 127 0.87 -7.95 7.18
C VAL A 127 -0.20 -8.80 7.87
N PHE A 128 0.18 -9.94 8.47
CA PHE A 128 -0.76 -10.82 9.16
C PHE A 128 -1.51 -10.09 10.28
N LEU A 129 -2.84 -10.08 10.18
CA LEU A 129 -3.75 -9.49 11.15
C LEU A 129 -4.61 -10.63 11.74
N PRO A 130 -4.39 -11.05 13.01
CA PRO A 130 -4.99 -12.28 13.53
C PRO A 130 -6.52 -12.23 13.64
N ASP A 131 -7.05 -11.04 13.92
CA ASP A 131 -8.50 -10.83 14.12
C ASP A 131 -9.24 -10.82 12.76
N GLU A 132 -10.16 -11.78 12.59
CA GLU A 132 -10.96 -11.91 11.37
C GLU A 132 -11.90 -10.71 11.15
N THR A 133 -12.54 -10.20 12.20
CA THR A 133 -13.41 -9.02 12.09
C THR A 133 -12.62 -7.81 11.62
N LYS A 134 -11.39 -7.64 12.12
CA LYS A 134 -10.49 -6.58 11.65
C LYS A 134 -10.00 -6.82 10.22
N ARG A 135 -9.77 -8.06 9.78
CA ARG A 135 -9.47 -8.36 8.36
C ARG A 135 -10.64 -8.02 7.44
N ARG A 136 -11.87 -8.35 7.87
CA ARG A 136 -13.09 -7.95 7.14
C ARG A 136 -13.18 -6.44 6.98
N GLU A 137 -12.89 -5.67 8.04
CA GLU A 137 -12.96 -4.21 7.99
C GLU A 137 -11.78 -3.55 7.23
N TYR A 138 -10.55 -3.98 7.49
CA TYR A 138 -9.36 -3.28 7.02
C TYR A 138 -8.79 -3.81 5.70
N VAL A 139 -9.31 -4.93 5.18
CA VAL A 139 -8.94 -5.48 3.86
C VAL A 139 -10.17 -5.62 2.97
N LEU A 140 -11.24 -6.23 3.46
CA LEU A 140 -12.37 -6.67 2.62
C LEU A 140 -13.51 -5.65 2.51
N ASN A 141 -13.63 -4.68 3.42
CA ASN A 141 -14.67 -3.67 3.32
C ASN A 141 -14.23 -2.64 2.26
N ASP A 142 -15.06 -2.40 1.26
CA ASP A 142 -14.78 -1.48 0.14
C ASP A 142 -15.50 -0.13 0.29
N VAL A 143 -16.20 0.06 1.41
CA VAL A 143 -16.84 1.32 1.77
C VAL A 143 -16.38 1.75 3.16
N GLY A 144 -15.97 3.01 3.28
CA GLY A 144 -15.52 3.60 4.53
C GLY A 144 -16.17 4.93 4.82
N LYS A 145 -15.69 5.55 5.90
CA LYS A 145 -16.08 6.89 6.33
C LYS A 145 -14.83 7.67 6.70
N ILE A 146 -14.63 8.81 6.04
CA ILE A 146 -13.56 9.76 6.33
C ILE A 146 -14.16 10.93 7.10
N TYR A 147 -13.61 11.25 8.26
CA TYR A 147 -14.08 12.38 9.05
C TYR A 147 -13.44 13.67 8.53
N ILE A 148 -14.25 14.71 8.35
CA ILE A 148 -13.83 16.03 7.88
C ILE A 148 -14.52 17.11 8.73
N GLY A 149 -14.17 18.39 8.52
CA GLY A 149 -14.79 19.52 9.21
C GLY A 149 -13.87 20.10 10.28
N SER A 150 -14.41 20.42 11.46
CA SER A 150 -13.62 20.91 12.59
C SER A 150 -13.71 19.96 13.77
N HIS A 151 -12.75 20.04 14.71
CA HIS A 151 -12.79 19.27 15.96
C HIS A 151 -14.13 19.41 16.71
N SER A 152 -14.74 20.61 16.64
CA SER A 152 -16.00 20.94 17.31
C SER A 152 -17.24 20.43 16.60
N LYS A 153 -17.15 20.14 15.30
CA LYS A 153 -18.26 19.67 14.46
C LYS A 153 -17.74 18.65 13.42
N PRO A 154 -17.23 17.49 13.85
CA PRO A 154 -16.72 16.49 12.93
C PRO A 154 -17.89 15.90 12.12
N LYS A 155 -17.69 15.78 10.81
CA LYS A 155 -18.67 15.18 9.90
C LYS A 155 -18.06 13.99 9.19
N GLY A 156 -18.68 12.83 9.35
CA GLY A 156 -18.34 11.65 8.57
C GLY A 156 -18.83 11.77 7.13
N ARG A 157 -17.90 11.72 6.17
CA ARG A 157 -18.19 11.61 4.75
C ARG A 157 -17.99 10.15 4.33
N GLN A 158 -18.99 9.55 3.70
CA GLN A 158 -18.83 8.22 3.12
C GLN A 158 -17.83 8.27 1.96
N TRP A 159 -16.98 7.24 1.87
CA TRP A 159 -16.01 7.07 0.79
C TRP A 159 -16.08 5.65 0.26
N ILE A 160 -16.19 5.49 -1.05
CA ILE A 160 -16.17 4.18 -1.71
C ILE A 160 -14.72 3.89 -2.09
N TYR A 161 -14.03 3.05 -1.31
CA TYR A 161 -12.67 2.63 -1.65
C TYR A 161 -12.66 1.86 -2.97
N GLY A 162 -13.59 0.92 -3.14
CA GLY A 162 -13.81 0.21 -4.39
C GLY A 162 -12.61 -0.60 -4.88
N GLN A 163 -11.78 -1.13 -3.97
CA GLN A 163 -10.54 -1.84 -4.30
C GLN A 163 -10.72 -3.09 -5.19
N PHE A 164 -11.95 -3.57 -5.31
CA PHE A 164 -12.31 -4.75 -6.08
C PHE A 164 -12.80 -4.44 -7.50
N ALA A 165 -13.02 -3.17 -7.84
CA ALA A 165 -13.42 -2.77 -9.17
C ALA A 165 -12.39 -3.24 -10.21
N ASP A 166 -12.86 -3.62 -11.39
CA ASP A 166 -12.08 -4.24 -12.47
C ASP A 166 -10.82 -3.45 -12.88
N SER A 167 -10.87 -2.13 -12.76
CA SER A 167 -9.80 -1.19 -13.11
C SER A 167 -8.78 -0.96 -12.01
N VAL A 168 -9.13 -1.17 -10.73
CA VAL A 168 -8.29 -0.75 -9.60
C VAL A 168 -7.06 -1.62 -9.45
N LEU A 169 -7.19 -2.95 -9.38
CA LEU A 169 -6.02 -3.83 -9.24
C LEU A 169 -5.06 -3.70 -10.44
N PRO A 170 -5.52 -3.65 -11.71
CA PRO A 170 -4.64 -3.34 -12.84
C PRO A 170 -3.94 -1.98 -12.74
N ALA A 171 -4.65 -0.93 -12.33
CA ALA A 171 -4.05 0.40 -12.13
C ALA A 171 -2.97 0.37 -11.03
N VAL A 172 -3.24 -0.32 -9.93
CA VAL A 172 -2.27 -0.53 -8.84
C VAL A 172 -1.03 -1.28 -9.33
N MET A 173 -1.19 -2.34 -10.13
CA MET A 173 -0.04 -3.07 -10.69
C MET A 173 0.76 -2.19 -11.65
N PHE A 174 0.09 -1.40 -12.50
CA PHE A 174 0.73 -0.42 -13.37
C PHE A 174 1.52 0.63 -12.58
N MET A 175 0.96 1.16 -11.48
CA MET A 175 1.67 2.07 -10.59
C MET A 175 2.88 1.40 -9.93
N MET A 176 2.76 0.15 -9.47
CA MET A 176 3.87 -0.59 -8.90
C MET A 176 5.01 -0.82 -9.92
N ASP A 177 4.69 -0.96 -11.20
CA ASP A 177 5.67 -1.07 -12.29
C ASP A 177 6.37 0.26 -12.60
N LYS A 178 5.77 1.40 -12.28
CA LYS A 178 6.42 2.72 -12.33
C LYS A 178 7.33 2.97 -11.11
N THR A 179 7.18 2.23 -10.02
CA THR A 179 8.07 2.38 -8.86
C THR A 179 9.49 1.90 -9.18
N ARG A 180 10.46 2.35 -8.36
CA ARG A 180 11.84 1.87 -8.41
C ARG A 180 12.04 0.52 -7.71
N LEU A 181 10.96 -0.12 -7.24
CA LEU A 181 11.05 -1.40 -6.53
C LEU A 181 11.20 -2.56 -7.52
N ASP A 182 12.32 -3.28 -7.40
CA ASP A 182 12.44 -4.58 -8.06
C ASP A 182 11.49 -5.61 -7.44
N TYR A 183 11.23 -6.70 -8.17
CA TYR A 183 10.27 -7.72 -7.75
C TYR A 183 10.62 -8.39 -6.42
N THR A 184 11.91 -8.44 -6.06
CA THR A 184 12.33 -8.92 -4.75
C THR A 184 11.94 -7.93 -3.67
N ALA A 185 12.15 -6.62 -3.87
CA ALA A 185 11.76 -5.59 -2.92
C ALA A 185 10.23 -5.51 -2.69
N ARG A 186 9.42 -5.91 -3.68
CA ARG A 186 7.94 -5.96 -3.56
C ARG A 186 7.42 -7.01 -2.56
N SER A 187 8.27 -7.90 -2.07
CA SER A 187 7.93 -8.81 -0.97
C SER A 187 7.92 -8.15 0.41
N ASN A 188 8.59 -7.01 0.54
CA ASN A 188 8.78 -6.31 1.80
C ASN A 188 7.68 -5.25 1.97
N PRO A 189 6.74 -5.42 2.93
CA PRO A 189 5.63 -4.49 3.10
C PRO A 189 6.10 -3.06 3.45
N VAL A 190 7.21 -2.90 4.19
CA VAL A 190 7.78 -1.59 4.54
C VAL A 190 8.14 -0.81 3.28
N LYS A 191 8.81 -1.46 2.32
CA LYS A 191 9.19 -0.85 1.05
C LYS A 191 7.96 -0.57 0.17
N VAL A 192 7.04 -1.53 0.12
CA VAL A 192 5.80 -1.41 -0.68
C VAL A 192 4.97 -0.23 -0.23
N VAL A 193 4.65 -0.10 1.07
CA VAL A 193 3.79 1.00 1.53
C VAL A 193 4.44 2.37 1.41
N ARG A 194 5.77 2.43 1.54
CA ARG A 194 6.52 3.66 1.30
C ARG A 194 6.40 4.10 -0.16
N SER A 195 6.53 3.16 -1.11
CA SER A 195 6.25 3.43 -2.53
C SER A 195 4.79 3.73 -2.82
N VAL A 196 3.83 3.18 -2.07
CA VAL A 196 2.42 3.58 -2.17
C VAL A 196 2.26 5.05 -1.79
N ALA A 197 2.86 5.50 -0.68
CA ALA A 197 2.81 6.90 -0.25
C ALA A 197 3.35 7.86 -1.31
N ALA A 198 4.48 7.52 -1.95
CA ALA A 198 5.03 8.29 -3.07
C ALA A 198 4.12 8.27 -4.31
N MET A 199 3.71 7.09 -4.77
CA MET A 199 3.02 6.93 -6.06
C MET A 199 1.60 7.48 -6.08
N VAL A 200 0.97 7.69 -4.93
CA VAL A 200 -0.39 8.24 -4.87
C VAL A 200 -0.40 9.75 -5.15
N ASN A 201 0.72 10.47 -4.95
CA ASN A 201 0.84 11.85 -5.39
C ASN A 201 1.71 11.99 -6.66
N SER A 202 1.52 13.10 -7.36
CA SER A 202 2.19 13.34 -8.64
C SER A 202 3.49 14.14 -8.54
N HIS A 203 3.92 14.52 -7.33
CA HIS A 203 4.92 15.58 -7.17
C HIS A 203 6.26 15.23 -7.83
N ASP A 204 6.73 13.99 -7.63
CA ASP A 204 8.06 13.57 -8.10
C ASP A 204 8.01 12.55 -9.24
N ASP A 205 7.06 11.61 -9.20
CA ASP A 205 7.06 10.41 -10.06
C ASP A 205 5.89 10.34 -11.05
N ASN A 206 5.17 11.45 -11.28
CA ASN A 206 3.92 11.48 -12.08
C ASN A 206 2.95 10.36 -11.63
N GLY A 207 2.77 10.26 -10.31
CA GLY A 207 1.84 9.34 -9.66
C GLY A 207 0.37 9.72 -9.85
N LEU A 208 -0.49 9.19 -8.98
CA LEU A 208 -1.94 9.13 -9.23
C LEU A 208 -2.63 10.49 -9.26
N LEU A 209 -2.37 11.36 -8.26
CA LEU A 209 -3.16 12.57 -8.03
C LEU A 209 -2.31 13.84 -7.98
N VAL A 210 -2.83 14.91 -8.59
CA VAL A 210 -2.30 16.27 -8.46
C VAL A 210 -3.00 16.98 -7.30
N GLY A 211 -2.22 17.50 -6.34
CA GLY A 211 -2.74 18.29 -5.21
C GLY A 211 -3.14 19.70 -5.63
N ASN A 212 -4.25 20.23 -5.09
CA ASN A 212 -4.63 21.64 -5.29
C ASN A 212 -5.46 22.18 -4.13
N TRP A 213 -4.98 23.27 -3.52
CA TRP A 213 -5.61 24.00 -2.42
C TRP A 213 -5.94 25.45 -2.76
N SER A 214 -5.77 25.87 -4.02
CA SER A 214 -5.95 27.26 -4.46
C SER A 214 -7.40 27.75 -4.44
N GLY A 215 -8.38 26.83 -4.40
CA GLY A 215 -9.80 27.15 -4.57
C GLY A 215 -10.26 27.23 -6.03
N ASN A 216 -9.34 27.20 -7.00
CA ASN A 216 -9.65 27.16 -8.43
C ASN A 216 -9.36 25.76 -9.00
N TYR A 217 -10.39 25.14 -9.57
CA TYR A 217 -10.34 23.77 -10.10
C TYR A 217 -10.85 23.66 -11.54
N ASN A 218 -10.79 24.75 -12.31
CA ASN A 218 -11.44 24.82 -13.64
C ASN A 218 -10.91 23.82 -14.68
N ASP A 219 -9.69 23.30 -14.50
CA ASP A 219 -9.04 22.34 -15.40
C ASP A 219 -9.03 20.89 -14.87
N GLY A 220 -9.83 20.60 -13.84
CA GLY A 220 -9.96 19.26 -13.27
C GLY A 220 -11.20 19.09 -12.42
N ASN A 221 -11.24 18.01 -11.64
CA ASN A 221 -12.31 17.80 -10.67
C ASN A 221 -11.96 18.50 -9.36
N ALA A 222 -12.93 19.22 -8.80
CA ALA A 222 -12.76 19.80 -7.48
C ALA A 222 -12.65 18.67 -6.44
N PRO A 223 -11.71 18.74 -5.47
CA PRO A 223 -11.46 17.66 -4.51
C PRO A 223 -12.70 17.17 -3.74
N TRP A 224 -13.68 18.05 -3.49
CA TRP A 224 -14.92 17.68 -2.81
C TRP A 224 -15.95 16.95 -3.69
N GLN A 225 -15.73 16.85 -5.00
CA GLN A 225 -16.62 16.13 -5.91
C GLN A 225 -16.37 14.62 -5.88
N TRP A 226 -15.16 14.17 -5.52
CA TRP A 226 -14.84 12.75 -5.41
C TRP A 226 -15.64 12.08 -4.29
N THR A 227 -16.27 10.95 -4.60
CA THR A 227 -17.04 10.12 -3.66
C THR A 227 -16.37 8.77 -3.38
N GLY A 228 -15.28 8.48 -4.08
CA GLY A 228 -14.58 7.21 -4.00
C GLY A 228 -13.34 7.20 -4.88
N SER A 229 -12.55 6.13 -4.76
CA SER A 229 -11.24 6.03 -5.41
C SER A 229 -11.29 5.34 -6.77
N ALA A 230 -12.21 4.40 -7.00
CA ALA A 230 -12.23 3.63 -8.25
C ALA A 230 -12.23 4.50 -9.54
N PRO A 231 -13.02 5.59 -9.65
CA PRO A 231 -12.97 6.45 -10.83
C PRO A 231 -11.62 7.15 -11.04
N ILE A 232 -10.86 7.41 -9.96
CA ILE A 232 -9.53 8.04 -10.03
C ILE A 232 -8.53 7.04 -10.64
N PHE A 233 -8.50 5.81 -10.14
CA PHE A 233 -7.64 4.74 -10.68
C PHE A 233 -8.01 4.37 -12.11
N GLU A 234 -9.31 4.30 -12.43
CA GLU A 234 -9.80 4.04 -13.78
C GLU A 234 -9.35 5.11 -14.77
N GLN A 235 -9.50 6.40 -14.42
CA GLN A 235 -9.04 7.51 -15.26
C GLN A 235 -7.53 7.51 -15.43
N TYR A 236 -6.76 7.26 -14.36
CA TYR A 236 -5.30 7.19 -14.42
C TYR A 236 -4.83 6.10 -15.39
N LEU A 237 -5.41 4.91 -15.29
CA LEU A 237 -5.08 3.79 -16.17
C LEU A 237 -5.49 4.06 -17.62
N ARG A 238 -6.69 4.61 -17.86
CA ARG A 238 -7.17 4.97 -19.20
C ARG A 238 -6.31 6.05 -19.87
N ASN A 239 -5.79 6.97 -19.08
CA ASN A 239 -4.92 8.05 -19.55
C ASN A 239 -3.44 7.65 -19.57
N ASN A 240 -3.12 6.34 -19.58
CA ASN A 240 -1.76 5.82 -19.67
C ASN A 240 -0.81 6.34 -18.56
N GLY A 241 -1.36 6.57 -17.37
CA GLY A 241 -0.58 6.99 -16.20
C GLY A 241 -0.36 8.49 -16.06
N GLU A 242 -1.16 9.31 -16.74
CA GLU A 242 -1.19 10.76 -16.53
C GLU A 242 -1.90 11.12 -15.21
N PRO A 243 -1.31 11.97 -14.34
CA PRO A 243 -1.89 12.35 -13.05
C PRO A 243 -3.30 12.94 -13.13
N ILE A 244 -4.14 12.58 -12.16
CA ILE A 244 -5.55 13.00 -12.07
C ILE A 244 -5.70 14.25 -11.22
N LYS A 245 -6.38 15.26 -11.77
CA LYS A 245 -6.65 16.54 -11.13
C LYS A 245 -8.07 16.54 -10.53
N PHE A 246 -8.31 16.95 -9.28
CA PHE A 246 -7.37 17.26 -8.20
C PHE A 246 -7.70 16.49 -6.92
N GLY A 247 -6.72 16.38 -6.03
CA GLY A 247 -6.85 15.81 -4.70
C GLY A 247 -6.52 16.81 -3.58
N GLN A 248 -7.05 16.54 -2.40
CA GLN A 248 -6.60 17.07 -1.11
C GLN A 248 -6.44 15.90 -0.13
N CYS A 249 -5.99 16.13 1.10
CA CYS A 249 -5.57 15.09 2.05
C CYS A 249 -6.53 13.88 2.13
N TRP A 250 -7.85 14.09 2.23
CA TRP A 250 -8.81 12.98 2.29
C TRP A 250 -8.92 12.18 0.98
N VAL A 251 -8.69 12.80 -0.17
CA VAL A 251 -8.68 12.13 -1.49
C VAL A 251 -7.40 11.31 -1.63
N PHE A 252 -6.26 11.85 -1.19
CA PHE A 252 -4.99 11.12 -1.10
C PHE A 252 -5.15 9.92 -0.16
N ALA A 253 -5.56 10.13 1.09
CA ALA A 253 -5.76 9.05 2.06
C ALA A 253 -6.77 7.99 1.61
N GLY A 254 -7.89 8.40 1.00
CA GLY A 254 -8.84 7.47 0.40
C GLY A 254 -8.20 6.58 -0.67
N SER A 255 -7.41 7.18 -1.56
CA SER A 255 -6.71 6.47 -2.64
C SER A 255 -5.55 5.60 -2.14
N THR A 256 -4.80 6.06 -1.14
CA THR A 256 -3.75 5.30 -0.43
C THR A 256 -4.33 4.08 0.26
N THR A 257 -5.49 4.23 0.92
CA THR A 257 -6.21 3.11 1.54
C THR A 257 -6.70 2.12 0.48
N THR A 258 -7.28 2.59 -0.63
CA THR A 258 -7.69 1.72 -1.75
C THR A 258 -6.52 0.92 -2.31
N MET A 259 -5.39 1.57 -2.63
CA MET A 259 -4.20 0.90 -3.16
C MET A 259 -3.64 -0.13 -2.18
N SER A 260 -3.56 0.21 -0.88
CA SER A 260 -3.09 -0.69 0.16
C SER A 260 -4.01 -1.92 0.31
N ARG A 261 -5.33 -1.71 0.38
CA ARG A 261 -6.32 -2.80 0.48
C ARG A 261 -6.33 -3.68 -0.78
N ALA A 262 -6.18 -3.08 -1.96
CA ALA A 262 -6.07 -3.81 -3.23
C ALA A 262 -4.85 -4.74 -3.26
N LEU A 263 -3.74 -4.35 -2.64
CA LEU A 263 -2.54 -5.18 -2.46
C LEU A 263 -2.65 -6.21 -1.32
N GLY A 264 -3.75 -6.17 -0.54
CA GLY A 264 -3.96 -7.05 0.62
C GLY A 264 -3.31 -6.57 1.91
N ILE A 265 -2.85 -5.32 1.97
CA ILE A 265 -2.30 -4.70 3.18
C ILE A 265 -3.45 -4.10 3.99
N PRO A 266 -3.68 -4.51 5.25
CA PRO A 266 -4.76 -3.95 6.04
C PRO A 266 -4.53 -2.46 6.27
N ALA A 267 -5.51 -1.63 5.93
CA ALA A 267 -5.37 -0.17 5.93
C ALA A 267 -6.64 0.54 6.41
N ARG A 268 -6.50 1.74 6.99
CA ARG A 268 -7.61 2.61 7.41
C ARG A 268 -7.24 4.08 7.27
N THR A 269 -8.22 4.92 6.93
CA THR A 269 -8.05 6.37 6.96
C THR A 269 -8.14 6.89 8.38
N ILE A 270 -7.29 7.87 8.72
CA ILE A 270 -7.27 8.55 10.02
C ILE A 270 -7.44 10.04 9.79
N THR A 271 -8.26 10.68 10.60
CA THR A 271 -8.42 12.14 10.62
C THR A 271 -7.80 12.68 11.89
N ASN A 272 -6.83 13.56 11.75
CA ASN A 272 -6.33 14.40 12.83
C ASN A 272 -6.99 15.77 12.74
N PHE A 273 -7.58 16.26 13.84
CA PHE A 273 -8.17 17.59 13.87
C PHE A 273 -7.20 18.56 14.54
N VAL A 274 -7.13 19.80 14.06
CA VAL A 274 -6.13 20.78 14.52
C VAL A 274 -4.71 20.24 14.26
N SER A 275 -4.48 19.75 13.03
CA SER A 275 -3.21 19.14 12.66
C SER A 275 -2.16 20.21 12.44
N ALA A 276 -1.06 20.11 13.18
CA ALA A 276 0.11 20.94 12.93
C ALA A 276 0.77 20.54 11.60
N HIS A 277 1.29 21.52 10.88
CA HIS A 277 2.22 21.33 9.78
C HIS A 277 3.48 22.13 10.14
N ASP A 278 4.43 21.42 10.73
CA ASP A 278 5.76 21.89 11.12
C ASP A 278 6.68 21.76 9.91
N THR A 279 7.21 22.90 9.47
CA THR A 279 8.01 23.01 8.23
C THR A 279 9.52 23.08 8.50
N ASP A 280 9.95 23.09 9.77
CA ASP A 280 11.34 23.29 10.15
C ASP A 280 11.91 22.25 11.14
N ASP A 281 11.15 21.20 11.44
CA ASP A 281 11.52 20.08 12.34
C ASP A 281 11.80 20.56 13.78
N SER A 282 11.15 21.66 14.19
CA SER A 282 11.27 22.22 15.53
C SER A 282 10.45 21.46 16.59
N LEU A 283 9.52 20.59 16.15
CA LEU A 283 8.46 19.97 16.96
C LEU A 283 7.55 21.02 17.62
N THR A 284 7.53 22.23 17.06
CA THR A 284 6.67 23.35 17.43
C THR A 284 6.00 23.91 16.19
N VAL A 285 4.92 24.66 16.38
CA VAL A 285 4.33 25.48 15.31
C VAL A 285 4.53 26.92 15.73
N ASP A 286 5.44 27.61 15.07
CA ASP A 286 5.80 28.98 15.40
C ASP A 286 4.94 29.98 14.62
N LYS A 287 4.31 30.91 15.36
CA LYS A 287 3.48 31.99 14.81
C LYS A 287 4.04 33.35 15.19
N PHE A 288 4.52 34.08 14.20
CA PHE A 288 5.14 35.39 14.34
C PHE A 288 4.15 36.52 14.04
N PHE A 289 4.11 37.49 14.95
CA PHE A 289 3.23 38.66 14.89
C PHE A 289 4.02 39.96 15.01
N THR A 290 3.53 41.02 14.37
CA THR A 290 4.04 42.39 14.56
C THR A 290 3.78 42.88 15.99
N ARG A 291 4.34 44.04 16.34
CA ARG A 291 4.05 44.70 17.64
C ARG A 291 2.56 45.00 17.82
N GLU A 292 1.86 45.24 16.71
CA GLU A 292 0.42 45.53 16.65
C GLU A 292 -0.44 44.26 16.72
N GLY A 293 0.16 43.07 16.62
CA GLY A 293 -0.53 41.79 16.71
C GLY A 293 -0.98 41.21 15.36
N GLU A 294 -0.53 41.78 14.24
CA GLU A 294 -0.83 41.26 12.91
C GLU A 294 0.13 40.12 12.53
N PRO A 295 -0.34 39.03 11.90
CA PRO A 295 0.52 37.93 11.48
C PRO A 295 1.48 38.36 10.36
N ILE A 296 2.74 37.95 10.43
CA ILE A 296 3.77 38.30 9.45
C ILE A 296 3.87 37.16 8.41
N SER A 297 3.53 37.44 7.16
CA SER A 297 3.46 36.42 6.09
C SER A 297 4.80 35.75 5.79
N ASP A 298 5.89 36.51 5.84
CA ASP A 298 7.18 36.08 5.27
C ASP A 298 7.94 35.09 6.17
N VAL A 299 7.53 34.97 7.44
CA VAL A 299 8.17 34.10 8.44
C VAL A 299 7.23 33.02 9.00
N ASN A 300 5.95 33.05 8.63
CA ASN A 300 4.96 32.06 9.06
C ASN A 300 4.78 30.98 7.98
N SER A 301 5.76 30.09 7.83
CA SER A 301 5.65 28.90 6.96
C SER A 301 4.82 27.79 7.61
N ASP A 302 4.87 27.68 8.94
CA ASP A 302 4.06 26.71 9.68
C ASP A 302 2.57 27.02 9.61
N SER A 303 1.75 25.97 9.54
CA SER A 303 0.30 26.11 9.48
C SER A 303 -0.41 25.13 10.39
N ILE A 304 -1.64 25.48 10.77
CA ILE A 304 -2.53 24.56 11.50
C ILE A 304 -3.72 24.30 10.59
N TRP A 305 -3.86 23.05 10.19
CA TRP A 305 -4.96 22.59 9.37
C TRP A 305 -6.17 22.33 10.26
N ASN A 306 -7.36 22.74 9.80
CA ASN A 306 -8.61 22.42 10.50
C ASN A 306 -8.72 20.91 10.76
N PHE A 307 -8.31 20.13 9.76
CA PHE A 307 -8.07 18.71 9.86
C PHE A 307 -7.06 18.29 8.77
N HIS A 308 -6.38 17.20 9.03
CA HIS A 308 -5.57 16.49 8.06
C HIS A 308 -5.96 15.00 8.06
N VAL A 309 -5.79 14.33 6.93
CA VAL A 309 -6.15 12.92 6.77
C VAL A 309 -5.00 12.15 6.15
N TRP A 310 -4.59 11.07 6.81
CA TRP A 310 -3.60 10.11 6.30
C TRP A 310 -4.13 8.67 6.36
N THR A 311 -3.27 7.69 6.08
CA THR A 311 -3.61 6.26 6.16
C THR A 311 -2.74 5.54 7.18
N ASP A 312 -3.35 4.76 8.07
CA ASP A 312 -2.63 3.75 8.84
C ASP A 312 -2.62 2.42 8.08
N VAL A 313 -1.49 1.73 8.06
CA VAL A 313 -1.32 0.37 7.52
C VAL A 313 -0.81 -0.59 8.58
N TRP A 314 -1.28 -1.84 8.58
CA TRP A 314 -0.87 -2.86 9.54
C TRP A 314 0.29 -3.71 9.01
N MET A 315 1.42 -3.71 9.72
CA MET A 315 2.54 -4.60 9.40
C MET A 315 3.53 -4.81 10.56
N SER A 316 4.34 -5.86 10.46
CA SER A 316 5.58 -6.02 11.22
C SER A 316 6.65 -5.03 10.76
N ARG A 317 7.55 -4.65 11.68
CA ARG A 317 8.70 -3.79 11.43
C ARG A 317 10.02 -4.48 11.78
N PRO A 318 10.48 -5.46 10.98
CA PRO A 318 11.73 -6.19 11.26
C PRO A 318 12.98 -5.29 11.12
N ASP A 319 12.83 -4.11 10.52
CA ASP A 319 13.82 -3.04 10.43
C ASP A 319 13.95 -2.19 11.70
N LEU A 320 13.03 -2.35 12.66
CA LEU A 320 13.04 -1.67 13.97
C LEU A 320 13.25 -2.68 15.12
N PRO A 321 13.56 -2.20 16.34
CA PRO A 321 13.55 -3.06 17.51
C PRO A 321 12.20 -3.79 17.70
N PRO A 322 12.17 -4.94 18.41
CA PRO A 322 10.91 -5.61 18.72
C PRO A 322 9.93 -4.69 19.47
N GLY A 323 8.67 -4.68 19.03
CA GLY A 323 7.59 -3.90 19.66
C GLY A 323 7.04 -2.74 18.82
N TYR A 324 7.67 -2.38 17.70
CA TYR A 324 7.24 -1.28 16.83
C TYR A 324 6.40 -1.70 15.62
N GLY A 325 6.03 -2.98 15.53
CA GLY A 325 5.04 -3.47 14.55
C GLY A 325 3.61 -3.04 14.89
N GLY A 326 2.65 -3.50 14.10
CA GLY A 326 1.24 -3.11 14.20
C GLY A 326 0.92 -1.97 13.24
N TRP A 327 0.15 -0.98 13.68
CA TRP A 327 -0.23 0.15 12.84
C TRP A 327 0.94 1.11 12.59
N GLN A 328 1.09 1.51 11.33
CA GLN A 328 2.10 2.46 10.86
C GLN A 328 1.41 3.57 10.08
N VAL A 329 1.75 4.83 10.33
CA VAL A 329 1.30 5.97 9.52
C VAL A 329 2.02 5.96 8.19
N ILE A 330 1.26 6.08 7.10
CA ILE A 330 1.75 6.51 5.78
C ILE A 330 0.90 7.69 5.31
N ASP A 331 1.55 8.71 4.77
CA ASP A 331 0.86 9.86 4.19
C ASP A 331 1.38 10.13 2.78
N ALA A 332 0.42 10.22 1.86
CA ALA A 332 0.66 10.50 0.45
C ALA A 332 0.39 11.96 0.10
N THR A 333 -0.10 12.76 1.05
CA THR A 333 -0.26 14.20 0.85
C THR A 333 1.13 14.82 0.78
N PRO A 334 1.50 15.52 -0.32
CA PRO A 334 2.82 16.10 -0.46
C PRO A 334 2.93 17.34 0.45
N GLN A 335 3.31 17.11 1.70
CA GLN A 335 3.57 18.12 2.73
C GLN A 335 5.06 18.45 2.75
N GLU A 336 5.86 17.52 3.28
CA GLU A 336 7.32 17.64 3.34
C GLU A 336 8.01 16.51 2.59
N SER A 337 9.23 16.78 2.10
CA SER A 337 10.09 15.74 1.55
C SER A 337 10.69 14.91 2.67
N SER A 338 10.69 13.59 2.54
CA SER A 338 11.32 12.73 3.55
C SER A 338 12.84 12.80 3.51
N ASP A 339 13.47 13.06 4.66
CA ASP A 339 14.93 13.15 4.84
C ASP A 339 15.72 11.96 4.30
N VAL A 340 15.11 10.76 4.30
CA VAL A 340 15.79 9.54 3.86
C VAL A 340 15.90 9.48 2.33
N SER A 341 14.98 10.11 1.61
CA SER A 341 14.82 9.90 0.16
C SER A 341 14.76 11.16 -0.69
N GLY A 342 14.47 12.31 -0.08
CA GLY A 342 14.18 13.57 -0.78
C GLY A 342 12.88 13.57 -1.59
N LEU A 343 12.04 12.54 -1.46
CA LEU A 343 10.75 12.42 -2.16
C LEU A 343 9.60 12.79 -1.21
N TYR A 344 8.50 13.26 -1.79
CA TYR A 344 7.23 13.49 -1.07
C TYR A 344 6.53 12.16 -0.77
N GLN A 345 7.04 11.48 0.26
CA GLN A 345 6.51 10.23 0.79
C GLN A 345 6.73 10.18 2.30
N THR A 346 5.65 10.08 3.07
CA THR A 346 5.76 10.02 4.54
C THR A 346 5.47 8.61 5.03
N GLY A 347 6.33 8.10 5.93
CA GLY A 347 6.18 6.81 6.60
C GLY A 347 6.76 5.60 5.83
N PRO A 348 6.66 4.38 6.38
CA PRO A 348 5.84 4.01 7.52
C PRO A 348 6.42 4.44 8.88
N ALA A 349 5.70 5.29 9.60
CA ALA A 349 6.03 5.72 10.97
C ALA A 349 5.27 4.86 11.98
N SER A 350 5.97 4.23 12.94
CA SER A 350 5.32 3.37 13.92
C SER A 350 4.46 4.18 14.89
N LEU A 351 3.18 3.83 15.03
CA LEU A 351 2.30 4.49 16.01
C LEU A 351 2.84 4.34 17.45
N GLU A 352 3.50 3.23 17.75
CA GLU A 352 4.11 3.02 19.07
C GLU A 352 5.34 3.91 19.28
N ALA A 353 6.13 4.18 18.23
CA ALA A 353 7.25 5.11 18.30
C ALA A 353 6.75 6.55 18.50
N ILE A 354 5.73 6.97 17.74
CA ILE A 354 5.08 8.28 17.90
C ILE A 354 4.54 8.44 19.32
N ARG A 355 3.78 7.45 19.82
CA ARG A 355 3.21 7.47 21.17
C ARG A 355 4.26 7.61 22.28
N LYS A 356 5.43 7.00 22.10
CA LYS A 356 6.55 7.07 23.06
C LYS A 356 7.44 8.30 22.87
N GLY A 357 7.25 9.09 21.81
CA GLY A 357 8.12 10.22 21.47
C GLY A 357 9.52 9.78 20.98
N GLU A 358 9.63 8.59 20.40
CA GLU A 358 10.92 8.07 19.90
C GLU A 358 11.20 8.54 18.47
N VAL A 359 11.38 9.85 18.33
CA VAL A 359 11.54 10.54 17.04
C VAL A 359 12.80 10.13 16.26
N GLY A 360 13.78 9.48 16.88
CA GLY A 360 14.98 8.98 16.20
C GLY A 360 14.77 7.71 15.36
N LEU A 361 13.58 7.12 15.34
CA LEU A 361 13.29 5.91 14.58
C LEU A 361 12.78 6.22 13.17
N ALA A 362 13.18 5.38 12.21
CA ALA A 362 12.65 5.46 10.86
C ALA A 362 11.18 4.96 10.81
N TYR A 363 10.32 5.48 9.94
CA TYR A 363 10.54 6.57 8.99
C TYR A 363 9.70 7.77 9.40
N ASP A 364 10.24 8.97 9.24
CA ASP A 364 9.50 10.25 9.33
C ASP A 364 8.71 10.41 10.66
N VAL A 365 9.17 9.75 11.74
CA VAL A 365 8.54 9.84 13.06
C VAL A 365 8.56 11.28 13.63
N PRO A 366 9.63 12.10 13.49
CA PRO A 366 9.61 13.49 13.95
C PRO A 366 8.46 14.28 13.35
N PHE A 367 8.33 14.26 12.02
CA PHE A 367 7.27 14.95 11.29
C PHE A 367 5.87 14.51 11.75
N VAL A 368 5.59 13.21 11.77
CA VAL A 368 4.27 12.72 12.20
C VAL A 368 4.00 12.98 13.68
N PHE A 369 5.04 13.00 14.51
CA PHE A 369 4.93 13.39 15.92
C PHE A 369 4.55 14.87 16.06
N ALA A 370 5.16 15.74 15.28
CA ALA A 370 4.83 17.17 15.23
C ALA A 370 3.36 17.37 14.83
N GLU A 371 2.86 16.66 13.81
CA GLU A 371 1.46 16.75 13.36
C GLU A 371 0.43 16.56 14.49
N VAL A 372 0.74 15.71 15.48
CA VAL A 372 -0.18 15.32 16.56
C VAL A 372 0.14 15.93 17.92
N ASN A 373 1.33 16.47 18.13
CA ASN A 373 1.80 16.84 19.47
C ASN A 373 2.68 18.11 19.53
N SER A 374 2.74 18.91 18.46
CA SER A 374 3.44 20.20 18.50
C SER A 374 2.75 21.22 19.41
N ASP A 375 3.56 21.91 20.21
CA ASP A 375 3.14 23.11 20.93
C ASP A 375 3.07 24.29 19.95
N VAL A 376 2.00 25.09 19.98
CA VAL A 376 1.88 26.29 19.13
C VAL A 376 2.42 27.50 19.89
N VAL A 377 3.58 28.00 19.49
CA VAL A 377 4.25 29.13 20.16
C VAL A 377 4.01 30.41 19.38
N HIS A 378 3.56 31.45 20.08
CA HIS A 378 3.31 32.76 19.49
C HIS A 378 4.47 33.68 19.86
N TRP A 379 5.06 34.30 18.85
CA TRP A 379 6.18 35.22 18.94
C TRP A 379 5.73 36.61 18.50
N GLN A 380 6.17 37.64 19.21
CA GLN A 380 5.90 39.03 18.88
C GLN A 380 7.21 39.75 18.63
N LEU A 381 7.28 40.57 17.59
CA LEU A 381 8.47 41.36 17.27
C LEU A 381 8.86 42.26 18.46
N ASP A 382 10.09 42.09 18.95
CA ASP A 382 10.64 42.84 20.06
C ASP A 382 12.14 43.12 19.84
N GLU A 383 12.42 44.24 19.19
CA GLU A 383 13.78 44.74 18.92
C GLU A 383 14.62 44.98 20.19
N THR A 384 14.01 44.99 21.38
CA THR A 384 14.75 45.13 22.64
C THR A 384 15.21 43.78 23.21
N SER A 385 14.66 42.68 22.69
CA SER A 385 15.11 41.34 23.03
C SER A 385 16.34 40.95 22.20
N GLU A 386 17.23 40.12 22.76
CA GLU A 386 18.43 39.64 22.06
C GLU A 386 18.10 38.85 20.79
N LEU A 387 16.93 38.20 20.75
CA LEU A 387 16.47 37.40 19.61
C LEU A 387 15.69 38.23 18.57
N GLY A 388 15.38 39.50 18.87
CA GLY A 388 14.43 40.29 18.09
C GLY A 388 12.96 39.88 18.26
N TRP A 389 12.68 38.86 19.09
CA TRP A 389 11.36 38.29 19.33
C TRP A 389 11.11 38.01 20.81
N ARG A 390 9.87 38.26 21.23
CA ARG A 390 9.37 37.90 22.56
C ARG A 390 8.27 36.85 22.44
N LYS A 391 8.43 35.73 23.16
CA LYS A 391 7.38 34.72 23.31
C LYS A 391 6.20 35.31 24.10
N ILE A 392 5.01 35.31 23.49
CA ILE A 392 3.80 35.87 24.09
C ILE A 392 2.80 34.81 24.56
N LYS A 393 2.75 33.63 23.91
CA LYS A 393 1.80 32.57 24.25
C LYS A 393 2.31 31.21 23.81
N THR A 394 1.96 30.15 24.53
CA THR A 394 2.02 28.77 24.04
C THR A 394 0.65 28.14 24.19
N ASN A 395 0.10 27.62 23.10
CA ASN A 395 -1.10 26.80 23.14
C ASN A 395 -0.69 25.34 23.04
N LYS A 396 -1.22 24.52 23.95
CA LYS A 396 -1.14 23.07 23.90
C LYS A 396 -2.54 22.56 23.55
N TYR A 397 -2.63 21.71 22.53
CA TYR A 397 -3.91 21.19 22.02
C TYR A 397 -4.17 19.76 22.46
#